data_AF-A0A922XEH9-F1
#
_entry.id   AF-A0A922XEH9-F1
#
_cell.length_a   1.000
_cell.length_b   1.000
_cell.length_c   1.000
_cell.angle_alpha   90.00
_cell.angle_beta   90.00
_cell.angle_gamma   90.00
#
_symmetry.space_group_name_H-M   'P 1'
#
loop_
_entity.id
_entity.type
_entity.pdbx_description
1 polymer ?
#
loop_
_entity_poly.entity_id
_entity_poly.type
_entity_poly.pdbx_seq_one_letter_code
_entity_poly.pdbx_strand_id
1 'polypeptide(L)'
;MEEYTMTIETENEKRPRGKNGDAEESKDPVQVIREGAIAASIWQRQGPSGYAYYDFTLSRSWKSASSGRTGYSKNFFSRNAEELLSVTRKATEWIAEREPQLAEPQSEAA
;
A
#
# COMPACT_ATOMS: atom_id res chain seq x y z
N MET A 1 5.16 -31.27 -11.67
CA MET A 1 5.23 -30.68 -10.32
C MET A 1 4.64 -29.29 -10.49
N GLU A 2 3.32 -29.17 -10.35
CA GLU A 2 2.59 -27.93 -10.59
C GLU A 2 2.70 -27.06 -9.34
N GLU A 3 3.31 -25.88 -9.48
CA GLU A 3 3.40 -24.91 -8.40
C GLU A 3 2.10 -24.10 -8.33
N TYR A 4 1.39 -24.26 -7.21
CA TYR A 4 0.14 -23.58 -6.91
C TYR A 4 0.44 -22.19 -6.34
N THR A 5 0.34 -21.14 -7.15
CA THR A 5 0.40 -19.75 -6.67
C THR A 5 -0.96 -19.36 -6.10
N MET A 6 -1.07 -19.39 -4.77
CA MET A 6 -2.26 -18.97 -4.03
C MET A 6 -2.31 -17.43 -3.96
N THR A 7 -3.08 -16.80 -4.84
CA THR A 7 -3.42 -15.37 -4.75
C THR A 7 -4.46 -15.15 -3.67
N ILE A 8 -4.07 -14.57 -2.53
CA ILE A 8 -5.02 -14.14 -1.50
C ILE A 8 -5.42 -12.71 -1.80
N GLU A 9 -6.52 -12.55 -2.54
CA GLU A 9 -7.26 -11.29 -2.60
C GLU A 9 -7.90 -11.07 -1.23
N THR A 10 -7.50 -10.00 -0.53
CA THR A 10 -8.18 -9.61 0.71
C THR A 10 -9.12 -8.46 0.38
N GLU A 11 -10.42 -8.76 0.26
CA GLU A 11 -11.47 -7.75 0.12
C GLU A 11 -11.42 -6.74 1.27
N ASN A 12 -11.37 -5.46 0.90
CA ASN A 12 -11.32 -4.33 1.80
C ASN A 12 -12.74 -3.97 2.26
N GLU A 13 -13.07 -4.25 3.53
CA GLU A 13 -14.38 -3.94 4.11
C GLU A 13 -14.55 -2.42 4.27
N LYS A 14 -15.35 -1.81 3.38
CA LYS A 14 -15.69 -0.38 3.37
C LYS A 14 -16.39 0.03 4.66
N ARG A 15 -15.74 0.84 5.50
CA ARG A 15 -16.38 1.56 6.63
C ARG A 15 -16.94 2.93 6.16
N PRO A 16 -18.02 3.45 6.78
CA PRO A 16 -18.79 4.56 6.22
C PRO A 16 -18.06 5.92 6.31
N ARG A 17 -18.25 6.73 5.26
CA ARG A 17 -17.61 8.03 5.01
C ARG A 17 -18.13 9.13 5.94
N GLY A 18 -17.23 9.76 6.69
CA GLY A 18 -17.49 11.07 7.30
C GLY A 18 -17.25 12.18 6.28
N LYS A 19 -18.26 13.02 6.04
CA LYS A 19 -18.14 14.28 5.30
C LYS A 19 -17.41 15.30 6.18
N ASN A 20 -16.31 15.87 5.69
CA ASN A 20 -16.04 17.31 5.67
C ASN A 20 -14.73 17.59 4.94
N GLY A 21 -14.77 18.59 4.06
CA GLY A 21 -13.67 18.96 3.17
C GLY A 21 -12.61 19.79 3.88
N ASP A 22 -11.39 19.29 3.78
CA ASP A 22 -10.14 19.97 3.46
C ASP A 22 -9.40 18.99 2.52
N ALA A 23 -8.40 19.39 1.74
CA ALA A 23 -7.68 18.47 0.85
C ALA A 23 -6.94 17.40 1.67
N GLU A 24 -7.67 16.35 2.03
CA GLU A 24 -7.30 15.33 3.00
C GLU A 24 -6.41 14.31 2.29
N GLU A 25 -5.14 14.20 2.72
CA GLU A 25 -4.33 13.01 2.42
C GLU A 25 -5.22 11.79 2.63
N SER A 26 -5.37 10.96 1.58
CA SER A 26 -6.28 9.82 1.64
C SER A 26 -5.90 8.96 2.85
N LYS A 27 -6.79 8.92 3.85
CA LYS A 27 -6.54 8.21 5.13
C LYS A 27 -6.28 6.72 4.93
N ASP A 28 -6.75 6.18 3.80
CA ASP A 28 -6.58 4.79 3.42
C ASP A 28 -5.58 4.67 2.26
N PRO A 29 -4.76 3.61 2.24
CA PRO A 29 -3.90 3.34 1.10
C PRO A 29 -4.74 3.01 -0.13
N VAL A 30 -4.32 3.50 -1.29
CA VAL A 30 -4.97 3.22 -2.58
C VAL A 30 -4.77 1.77 -3.02
N GLN A 31 -3.69 1.14 -2.58
CA GLN A 31 -3.40 -0.27 -2.82
C GLN A 31 -2.58 -0.85 -1.67
N VAL A 32 -2.83 -2.12 -1.34
CA VAL A 32 -1.98 -2.87 -0.41
C VAL A 32 -1.52 -4.16 -1.09
N ILE A 33 -0.22 -4.42 -1.07
CA ILE A 33 0.40 -5.64 -1.61
C ILE A 33 1.00 -6.40 -0.43
N ARG A 34 0.68 -7.69 -0.29
CA ARG A 34 1.09 -8.50 0.87
C ARG A 34 1.71 -9.82 0.44
N GLU A 35 2.81 -10.17 1.09
CA GLU A 35 3.49 -11.46 1.01
C GLU A 35 3.83 -11.94 2.41
N GLY A 36 3.23 -13.07 2.82
CA GLY A 36 3.36 -13.60 4.17
C GLY A 36 3.04 -12.56 5.24
N ALA A 37 4.03 -12.24 6.08
CA ALA A 37 3.88 -11.25 7.14
C ALA A 37 4.17 -9.80 6.69
N ILE A 38 4.69 -9.58 5.48
CA ILE A 38 5.13 -8.27 4.99
C ILE A 38 4.05 -7.67 4.08
N ALA A 39 3.78 -6.38 4.22
CA ALA A 39 2.89 -5.65 3.34
C ALA A 39 3.48 -4.29 2.94
N ALA A 40 3.30 -3.93 1.68
CA ALA A 40 3.50 -2.59 1.15
C ALA A 40 2.13 -1.91 0.98
N SER A 41 1.92 -0.79 1.66
CA SER A 41 0.75 0.07 1.49
C SER A 41 1.13 1.24 0.61
N ILE A 42 0.49 1.39 -0.53
CA ILE A 42 0.70 2.45 -1.51
C ILE A 42 -0.31 3.56 -1.25
N TRP A 43 0.14 4.80 -1.23
CA TRP A 43 -0.68 5.98 -0.97
C TRP A 43 -0.60 6.94 -2.14
N GLN A 44 -1.69 7.67 -2.40
CA GLN A 44 -1.68 8.79 -3.32
C GLN A 44 -1.62 10.08 -2.49
N ARG A 45 -0.56 10.85 -2.67
CA ARG A 45 -0.35 12.11 -1.95
C ARG A 45 -0.31 13.28 -2.93
N GLN A 46 -0.56 14.47 -2.43
CA GLN A 46 -0.39 15.71 -3.18
C GLN A 46 0.77 16.51 -2.59
N GLY A 47 1.70 16.93 -3.45
CA GLY A 47 2.80 17.79 -3.04
C GLY A 47 2.33 19.22 -2.77
N PRO A 48 3.14 20.05 -2.09
CA PRO A 48 2.81 21.46 -1.83
C PRO A 48 2.54 22.29 -3.11
N SER A 49 3.09 21.85 -4.25
CA SER A 49 2.89 22.45 -5.58
C SER A 49 1.64 21.97 -6.31
N GLY A 50 0.84 21.08 -5.70
CA GLY A 50 -0.41 20.57 -6.27
C GLY A 50 -0.27 19.30 -7.12
N TYR A 51 0.95 18.84 -7.40
CA TYR A 51 1.18 17.59 -8.16
C TYR A 51 0.88 16.37 -7.30
N ALA A 52 0.11 15.42 -7.86
CA ALA A 52 -0.12 14.13 -7.23
C ALA A 52 1.07 13.19 -7.48
N TYR A 53 1.40 12.38 -6.49
CA TYR A 53 2.42 11.33 -6.59
C TYR A 53 1.99 10.10 -5.79
N TYR A 54 2.55 8.95 -6.12
CA TYR A 54 2.42 7.75 -5.32
C TYR A 54 3.66 7.56 -4.44
N ASP A 55 3.46 7.15 -3.20
CA ASP A 55 4.51 6.61 -2.34
C ASP A 55 4.05 5.30 -1.70
N PHE A 56 4.95 4.58 -1.04
CA PHE A 56 4.55 3.38 -0.30
C PHE A 56 5.28 3.23 1.02
N THR A 57 4.61 2.61 1.98
CA THR A 57 5.15 2.28 3.30
C THR A 57 5.16 0.78 3.50
N LEU A 58 6.23 0.24 4.09
CA LEU A 58 6.32 -1.17 4.45
C LEU A 58 5.90 -1.41 5.90
N SER A 59 5.26 -2.55 6.15
CA SER A 59 4.92 -3.02 7.49
C SER A 59 5.06 -4.54 7.58
N ARG A 60 5.34 -5.03 8.79
CA ARG A 60 5.33 -6.44 9.13
C ARG A 60 4.28 -6.73 10.19
N SER A 61 3.40 -7.69 9.95
CA SER A 61 2.48 -8.20 10.95
C SER A 61 3.20 -9.11 11.96
N TRP A 62 2.75 -9.09 13.19
CA TRP A 62 3.22 -9.99 14.23
C TRP A 62 2.09 -10.42 15.14
N LYS A 63 2.27 -11.59 15.75
CA LYS A 63 1.40 -12.11 16.82
C LYS A 63 2.29 -12.51 17.99
N SER A 64 1.99 -11.99 19.17
CA SER A 64 2.65 -12.41 20.41
C SER A 64 2.13 -13.79 20.79
N ALA A 65 3.04 -14.74 20.94
CA ALA A 65 2.72 -16.09 21.40
C ALA A 65 2.23 -16.11 22.86
N SER A 66 2.73 -15.20 23.70
CA SER A 66 2.41 -15.16 25.13
C SER A 66 1.11 -14.43 25.46
N SER A 67 0.80 -13.33 24.74
CA SER A 67 -0.38 -12.49 25.03
C SER A 67 -1.51 -12.65 24.03
N GLY A 68 -1.30 -13.37 22.92
CA GLY A 68 -2.25 -13.49 21.81
C GLY A 68 -2.46 -12.21 21.00
N ARG A 69 -1.87 -11.07 21.41
CA ARG A 69 -2.00 -9.77 20.75
C ARG A 69 -1.37 -9.81 19.36
N THR A 70 -2.03 -9.17 18.41
CA THR A 70 -1.51 -8.92 17.05
C THR A 70 -1.19 -7.45 16.86
N GLY A 71 -0.25 -7.15 15.97
CA GLY A 71 0.08 -5.78 15.62
C GLY A 71 0.92 -5.68 14.35
N TYR A 72 1.32 -4.45 14.04
CA TYR A 72 2.22 -4.13 12.94
C TYR A 72 3.52 -3.54 13.47
N SER A 73 4.61 -3.71 12.73
CA SER A 73 5.93 -3.18 13.04
C SER A 73 6.61 -2.67 11.77
N LYS A 74 7.47 -1.66 11.93
CA LYS A 74 8.40 -1.19 10.89
C LYS A 74 9.78 -1.85 11.01
N ASN A 75 9.93 -2.84 11.90
CA ASN A 75 11.16 -3.59 12.09
C ASN A 75 11.06 -4.94 11.37
N PHE A 76 12.13 -5.28 10.64
CA PHE A 76 12.22 -6.46 9.80
C PHE A 76 13.40 -7.35 10.22
N PHE A 77 13.35 -8.63 9.85
CA PHE A 77 14.40 -9.60 10.14
C PHE A 77 15.00 -10.15 8.85
N SER A 78 16.21 -10.69 8.90
CA SER A 78 16.89 -11.28 7.73
C SER A 78 16.07 -12.35 7.01
N ARG A 79 15.31 -13.16 7.77
CA ARG A 79 14.38 -14.17 7.22
C ARG A 79 13.24 -13.59 6.38
N ASN A 80 13.01 -12.28 6.42
CA ASN A 80 11.99 -11.60 5.63
C ASN A 80 12.52 -11.05 4.30
N ALA A 81 13.76 -11.39 3.92
CA ALA A 81 14.42 -10.81 2.75
C ALA A 81 13.63 -11.05 1.46
N GLU A 82 13.16 -12.27 1.22
CA GLU A 82 12.42 -12.61 0.01
C GLU A 82 11.07 -11.89 -0.05
N GLU A 83 10.30 -11.89 1.04
CA GLU A 83 9.02 -11.19 1.07
C GLU A 83 9.19 -9.68 0.92
N LEU A 84 10.23 -9.09 1.53
CA LEU A 84 10.57 -7.67 1.37
C LEU A 84 10.87 -7.33 -0.09
N LEU A 85 11.76 -8.10 -0.73
CA LEU A 85 12.11 -7.89 -2.13
C LEU A 85 10.89 -8.03 -3.04
N SER A 86 10.06 -9.04 -2.80
CA SER A 86 8.84 -9.29 -3.57
C SER A 86 7.85 -8.13 -3.45
N VAL A 87 7.48 -7.72 -2.22
CA VAL A 87 6.49 -6.63 -2.06
C VAL A 87 7.01 -5.29 -2.56
N THR A 88 8.31 -5.01 -2.40
CA THR A 88 8.92 -3.78 -2.89
C THR A 88 8.88 -3.74 -4.41
N ARG A 89 9.29 -4.81 -5.10
CA ARG A 89 9.23 -4.90 -6.57
C ARG A 89 7.81 -4.68 -7.09
N LYS A 90 6.84 -5.44 -6.54
CA LYS A 90 5.43 -5.33 -6.94
C LYS A 90 4.85 -3.94 -6.69
N ALA A 91 5.20 -3.30 -5.57
CA ALA A 91 4.77 -1.93 -5.29
C ALA A 91 5.37 -0.93 -6.26
N THR A 92 6.68 -1.06 -6.56
CA THR A 92 7.34 -0.18 -7.54
C THR A 92 6.81 -0.35 -8.95
N GLU A 93 6.52 -1.59 -9.38
CA GLU A 93 5.91 -1.88 -10.69
C GLU A 93 4.52 -1.25 -10.79
N TRP A 94 3.69 -1.45 -9.76
CA TRP A 94 2.34 -0.87 -9.70
C TRP A 94 2.36 0.66 -9.80
N ILE A 95 3.32 1.31 -9.13
CA ILE A 95 3.52 2.76 -9.18
C ILE A 95 3.98 3.20 -10.57
N ALA A 96 5.00 2.55 -11.13
CA ALA A 96 5.56 2.89 -12.44
C ALA A 96 4.52 2.78 -13.57
N GLU A 97 3.59 1.83 -13.49
CA GLU A 97 2.47 1.71 -14.42
C GLU A 97 1.49 2.89 -14.37
N ARG A 98 1.39 3.58 -13.22
CA ARG A 98 0.34 4.58 -12.93
C ARG A 98 0.85 6.01 -12.81
N GLU A 99 2.14 6.22 -12.54
CA GLU A 99 2.75 7.54 -12.53
C GLU A 99 2.48 8.35 -13.81
N PRO A 100 2.53 7.76 -15.04
CA PRO A 100 2.21 8.51 -16.26
C PRO A 100 0.79 9.08 -16.28
N GLN A 101 -0.15 8.43 -15.59
CA GLN A 101 -1.56 8.82 -15.55
C GLN A 101 -1.82 9.97 -14.56
N LEU A 102 -0.93 10.19 -13.59
CA LEU A 102 -1.00 11.33 -12.67
C LEU A 102 -0.48 12.63 -13.29
N ALA A 103 0.33 12.53 -14.35
CA ALA A 103 0.97 13.67 -15.00
C ALA A 103 0.07 14.37 -16.04
N GLU A 104 -1.09 13.82 -16.38
CA GLU A 104 -2.05 14.51 -17.25
C GLU A 104 -2.77 15.61 -16.45
N PRO A 105 -2.52 16.90 -16.74
CA PRO A 105 -3.27 17.97 -16.10
C PRO A 105 -4.75 17.83 -16.50
N GLN A 106 -5.64 17.91 -15.52
CA GLN A 106 -7.04 18.26 -15.76
C GLN A 106 -7.11 19.69 -16.32
N SER A 107 -6.73 19.88 -17.58
CA SER A 107 -7.22 21.00 -18.37
C SER A 107 -8.56 20.57 -18.94
N GLU A 108 -9.63 21.21 -18.48
CA GLU A 108 -10.80 21.65 -19.29
C GLU A 108 -12.06 21.72 -18.41
N ALA A 109 -12.31 22.92 -17.89
CA ALA A 109 -13.65 23.43 -17.64
C ALA A 109 -13.56 24.97 -17.73
N ALA A 110 -13.61 25.48 -18.95
CA ALA A 110 -13.88 26.88 -19.27
C ALA A 110 -15.38 27.05 -19.53
#